data_AF-A0A202DW31-F1
#
_entry.id   AF-A0A202DW31-F1
#
_cell.length_a   1.000
_cell.length_b   1.000
_cell.length_c   1.000
_cell.angle_alpha   90.00
_cell.angle_beta   90.00
_cell.angle_gamma   90.00
#
_symmetry.space_group_name_H-M   'P 1'
#
loop_
_entity.id
_entity.type
_entity.pdbx_description
1 polymer ?
#
loop_
_entity_poly.entity_id
_entity_poly.type
_entity_poly.pdbx_seq_one_letter_code
_entity_poly.pdbx_strand_id
1 'polypeptide(L)'
;MINLNTNNQLASSKQLKINASSFEQAPNKTTSSPTEISKLGSINNLSDLANSNPSLSTLLIRQLVKPFLSKASLRAELNDQGQAVVTTKDNFKVKFSGKLQEWTITNPEGKTTRIWGDPHVEESDGDKWDFREDSTFIFGDNKVTVETSAPTWNGNTFTAKVSIYSGGERFTITNIESDNPTLESWKLDGRKHDAMLADGNVYSLMADGSGWDRL
;
A
#
# COMPACT_ATOMS: atom_id res chain seq x y z
N MET A 1 -60.53 25.38 -31.15
CA MET A 1 -59.26 26.13 -31.31
C MET A 1 -58.14 25.11 -31.17
N ILE A 2 -57.44 24.79 -32.27
CA ILE A 2 -56.04 25.22 -32.59
C ILE A 2 -55.06 24.66 -31.54
N ASN A 3 -53.99 23.91 -31.83
CA ASN A 3 -53.40 23.38 -33.06
C ASN A 3 -52.55 22.14 -32.72
N LEU A 4 -52.31 21.35 -33.76
CA LEU A 4 -51.34 20.26 -33.94
C LEU A 4 -49.91 20.60 -33.39
N ASN A 5 -49.13 19.65 -32.90
CA ASN A 5 -48.34 18.70 -33.72
C ASN A 5 -47.08 18.10 -33.00
N THR A 6 -46.82 16.82 -33.32
CA THR A 6 -45.52 16.13 -33.57
C THR A 6 -44.40 15.96 -32.51
N ASN A 7 -44.16 14.69 -32.17
CA ASN A 7 -43.06 13.80 -32.61
C ASN A 7 -41.58 14.29 -32.70
N ASN A 8 -40.73 13.40 -32.17
CA ASN A 8 -39.49 12.83 -32.77
C ASN A 8 -38.08 13.44 -32.54
N GLN A 9 -37.19 12.53 -32.09
CA GLN A 9 -35.86 12.17 -32.63
C GLN A 9 -34.60 13.03 -32.34
N LEU A 10 -33.59 12.29 -31.86
CA LEU A 10 -32.12 12.32 -32.08
C LEU A 10 -31.38 13.62 -32.42
N ALA A 11 -30.25 13.85 -31.71
CA ALA A 11 -28.91 14.06 -32.29
C ALA A 11 -27.88 14.19 -31.14
N SER A 12 -26.92 13.28 -31.01
CA SER A 12 -25.59 13.30 -31.66
C SER A 12 -24.67 14.42 -31.15
N SER A 13 -23.61 14.00 -30.48
CA SER A 13 -22.58 14.81 -29.84
C SER A 13 -21.77 15.60 -30.87
N LYS A 14 -21.64 16.90 -30.62
CA LYS A 14 -20.77 17.81 -31.36
C LYS A 14 -19.29 17.42 -31.16
N GLN A 15 -18.65 16.93 -32.22
CA GLN A 15 -17.19 16.99 -32.33
C GLN A 15 -16.76 18.42 -32.69
N LEU A 16 -15.90 19.01 -31.86
CA LEU A 16 -15.21 20.26 -32.17
C LEU A 16 -14.01 19.95 -33.06
N LYS A 17 -14.07 20.44 -34.30
CA LYS A 17 -12.93 20.53 -35.23
C LYS A 17 -12.01 21.65 -34.77
N ILE A 18 -10.71 21.37 -34.65
CA ILE A 18 -9.69 22.41 -34.59
C ILE A 18 -8.77 22.22 -35.80
N ASN A 19 -8.76 23.23 -36.66
CA ASN A 19 -7.90 23.35 -37.83
C ASN A 19 -6.44 23.56 -37.39
N ALA A 20 -5.51 22.79 -37.95
CA ALA A 20 -4.11 23.14 -38.01
C ALA A 20 -3.73 23.40 -39.47
N SER A 21 -3.70 24.68 -39.84
CA SER A 21 -3.15 25.16 -41.09
C SER A 21 -1.62 25.17 -41.02
N SER A 22 -1.00 24.44 -41.95
CA SER A 22 0.22 24.77 -42.70
C SER A 22 1.45 25.31 -41.95
N PHE A 23 2.55 24.54 -41.97
CA PHE A 23 3.90 25.09 -42.20
C PHE A 23 4.78 24.06 -42.94
N GLU A 24 5.54 24.57 -43.90
CA GLU A 24 6.32 23.88 -44.93
C GLU A 24 7.55 23.13 -44.40
N GLN A 25 8.03 22.17 -45.21
CA GLN A 25 9.30 21.46 -45.00
C GLN A 25 10.53 22.31 -45.32
N ALA A 26 11.61 22.10 -44.56
CA ALA A 26 12.98 22.03 -45.09
C ALA A 26 13.91 21.24 -44.13
N PRO A 27 15.04 20.64 -44.60
CA PRO A 27 15.70 19.52 -43.92
C PRO A 27 17.02 19.85 -43.20
N ASN A 28 17.38 18.95 -42.28
CA ASN A 28 18.73 18.54 -41.85
C ASN A 28 19.61 19.52 -41.04
N LYS A 29 19.89 19.21 -39.76
CA LYS A 29 21.26 19.10 -39.18
C LYS A 29 21.25 18.64 -37.72
N THR A 30 22.08 17.65 -37.42
CA THR A 30 22.41 17.11 -36.09
C THR A 30 23.21 18.13 -35.27
N THR A 31 22.77 18.49 -34.05
CA THR A 31 23.59 18.81 -32.85
C THR A 31 22.70 19.00 -31.61
N SER A 32 23.20 18.53 -30.46
CA SER A 32 22.60 18.38 -29.12
C SER A 32 21.99 19.60 -28.42
N SER A 33 20.89 19.43 -27.66
CA SER A 33 20.60 20.10 -26.36
C SER A 33 19.38 19.50 -25.62
N PRO A 34 19.37 19.42 -24.28
CA PRO A 34 18.27 18.88 -23.47
C PRO A 34 17.25 19.97 -23.12
N THR A 35 16.36 20.31 -24.06
CA THR A 35 15.32 21.31 -23.80
C THR A 35 14.01 20.98 -24.49
N GLU A 36 13.36 19.86 -24.13
CA GLU A 36 11.95 19.62 -24.48
C GLU A 36 11.23 18.80 -23.39
N ILE A 37 11.07 19.36 -22.18
CA ILE A 37 10.15 18.80 -21.16
C ILE A 37 8.93 19.71 -20.94
N SER A 38 8.93 20.93 -21.48
CA SER A 38 7.87 21.92 -21.23
C SER A 38 6.61 21.81 -22.11
N LYS A 39 6.34 20.64 -22.71
CA LYS A 39 5.16 20.46 -23.59
C LYS A 39 4.31 19.21 -23.32
N LEU A 40 4.43 18.60 -22.13
CA LEU A 40 3.54 17.52 -21.72
C LEU A 40 2.45 18.08 -20.81
N GLY A 41 1.23 18.16 -21.33
CA GLY A 41 0.02 18.38 -20.52
C GLY A 41 -0.17 17.26 -19.48
N SER A 42 -1.04 17.50 -18.51
CA SER A 42 -1.35 16.57 -17.42
C SER A 42 -1.58 15.13 -17.92
N ILE A 43 -0.67 14.24 -17.55
CA ILE A 43 -0.72 12.81 -17.88
C ILE A 43 -1.50 12.08 -16.78
N ASN A 44 -2.68 11.57 -17.13
CA ASN A 44 -3.54 10.81 -16.21
C ASN A 44 -3.42 9.29 -16.39
N ASN A 45 -2.73 8.78 -17.42
CA ASN A 45 -2.55 7.35 -17.69
C ASN A 45 -1.21 7.03 -18.37
N LEU A 46 -0.53 5.96 -17.91
CA LEU A 46 0.80 5.54 -18.38
C LEU A 46 0.80 4.77 -19.71
N SER A 47 -0.36 4.35 -20.22
CA SER A 47 -0.50 3.55 -21.46
C SER A 47 -0.10 4.31 -22.73
N ASP A 48 -0.10 5.64 -22.70
CA ASP A 48 -0.01 6.45 -23.92
C ASP A 48 1.44 6.77 -24.34
N LEU A 49 2.44 6.42 -23.52
CA LEU A 49 3.87 6.63 -23.82
C LEU A 49 4.52 5.52 -24.66
N ALA A 50 3.88 4.36 -24.80
CA ALA A 50 4.51 3.15 -25.32
C ALA A 50 4.63 3.09 -26.86
N ASN A 51 3.91 3.94 -27.60
CA ASN A 51 3.69 3.76 -29.04
C ASN A 51 4.63 4.53 -29.98
N SER A 52 5.58 5.33 -29.51
CA SER A 52 6.40 6.18 -30.40
C SER A 52 7.89 5.86 -30.47
N ASN A 53 8.47 5.06 -29.55
CA ASN A 53 9.84 4.55 -29.68
C ASN A 53 10.18 3.51 -28.58
N PRO A 54 10.26 2.20 -28.87
CA PRO A 54 10.33 1.16 -27.83
C PRO A 54 11.65 1.13 -27.01
N SER A 55 12.75 1.67 -27.55
CA SER A 55 14.06 1.68 -26.85
C SER A 55 14.27 2.92 -25.97
N LEU A 56 13.77 4.08 -26.38
CA LEU A 56 13.77 5.30 -25.57
C LEU A 56 12.67 5.27 -24.51
N SER A 57 11.53 4.64 -24.81
CA SER A 57 10.44 4.48 -23.84
C SER A 57 10.89 3.66 -22.64
N THR A 58 11.64 2.57 -22.83
CA THR A 58 12.06 1.72 -21.70
C THR A 58 13.01 2.45 -20.74
N LEU A 59 13.95 3.26 -21.25
CA LEU A 59 14.90 3.99 -20.42
C LEU A 59 14.25 5.24 -19.80
N LEU A 60 13.47 6.00 -20.57
CA LEU A 60 12.78 7.20 -20.10
C LEU A 60 11.65 6.86 -19.13
N ILE A 61 10.91 5.76 -19.35
CA ILE A 61 9.98 5.19 -18.38
C ILE A 61 10.80 4.81 -17.14
N ARG A 62 11.85 3.99 -17.20
CA ARG A 62 12.67 3.66 -16.01
C ARG A 62 13.22 4.89 -15.26
N GLN A 63 13.54 5.98 -15.95
CA GLN A 63 14.06 7.21 -15.33
C GLN A 63 12.96 8.15 -14.81
N LEU A 64 11.75 8.13 -15.40
CA LEU A 64 10.56 8.88 -14.97
C LEU A 64 9.72 8.12 -13.92
N VAL A 65 9.74 6.77 -13.87
CA VAL A 65 9.05 6.00 -12.82
C VAL A 65 9.89 5.84 -11.56
N LYS A 66 11.23 5.92 -11.63
CA LYS A 66 12.08 5.86 -10.43
C LYS A 66 11.78 6.96 -9.39
N PRO A 67 11.48 8.22 -9.75
CA PRO A 67 11.02 9.21 -8.78
C PRO A 67 9.50 9.21 -8.54
N PHE A 68 8.70 8.43 -9.30
CA PHE A 68 7.23 8.38 -9.13
C PHE A 68 6.72 7.11 -8.43
N LEU A 69 7.56 6.08 -8.30
CA LEU A 69 7.32 4.89 -7.46
C LEU A 69 7.82 5.05 -6.02
N SER A 70 8.16 6.28 -5.59
CA SER A 70 8.50 6.59 -4.19
C SER A 70 7.33 7.13 -3.36
N LYS A 71 6.08 7.04 -3.87
CA LYS A 71 4.94 7.77 -3.27
C LYS A 71 4.08 6.95 -2.29
N ALA A 72 4.01 5.63 -2.43
CA ALA A 72 3.26 4.79 -1.50
C ALA A 72 4.17 4.42 -0.32
N SER A 73 3.74 4.75 0.90
CA SER A 73 4.43 4.37 2.13
C SER A 73 4.18 2.92 2.56
N LEU A 74 3.15 2.29 2.00
CA LEU A 74 2.83 0.88 2.15
C LEU A 74 2.66 0.19 0.79
N ARG A 75 3.14 -1.04 0.70
CA ARG A 75 2.88 -1.96 -0.41
C ARG A 75 2.43 -3.30 0.16
N ALA A 76 1.39 -3.91 -0.40
CA ALA A 76 0.98 -5.25 -0.05
C ALA A 76 1.07 -6.19 -1.25
N GLU A 77 1.45 -7.44 -1.01
CA GLU A 77 1.49 -8.50 -2.01
C GLU A 77 1.13 -9.84 -1.37
N LEU A 78 0.70 -10.80 -2.20
CA LEU A 78 0.72 -12.21 -1.82
C LEU A 78 2.05 -12.79 -2.29
N ASN A 79 2.76 -13.49 -1.42
CA ASN A 79 3.96 -14.22 -1.83
C ASN A 79 3.60 -15.51 -2.60
N ASP A 80 4.62 -16.26 -3.01
CA ASP A 80 4.45 -17.51 -3.78
C ASP A 80 3.64 -18.60 -3.04
N GLN A 81 3.52 -18.47 -1.72
CA GLN A 81 2.72 -19.33 -0.84
C GLN A 81 1.30 -18.79 -0.60
N GLY A 82 0.91 -17.69 -1.26
CA GLY A 82 -0.38 -17.04 -1.08
C GLY A 82 -0.51 -16.26 0.24
N GLN A 83 0.59 -16.02 0.95
CA GLN A 83 0.60 -15.31 2.23
C GLN A 83 0.65 -13.80 2.01
N ALA A 84 -0.17 -13.06 2.74
CA ALA A 84 -0.12 -11.59 2.72
C ALA A 84 1.19 -11.08 3.34
N VAL A 85 1.88 -10.21 2.60
CA VAL A 85 3.07 -9.48 3.04
C VAL A 85 2.84 -7.99 2.80
N VAL A 86 2.90 -7.19 3.86
CA VAL A 86 2.85 -5.73 3.80
C VAL A 86 4.26 -5.20 4.06
N THR A 87 4.78 -4.40 3.14
CA THR A 87 6.10 -3.77 3.21
C THR A 87 5.95 -2.26 3.37
N THR A 88 6.64 -1.69 4.34
CA THR A 88 6.68 -0.24 4.59
C THR A 88 7.75 0.45 3.75
N LYS A 89 7.71 1.78 3.66
CA LYS A 89 8.72 2.59 2.91
C LYS A 89 10.16 2.34 3.37
N ASP A 90 10.33 2.06 4.66
CA ASP A 90 11.60 1.83 5.33
C ASP A 90 11.96 0.34 5.38
N ASN A 91 11.27 -0.50 4.61
CA ASN A 91 11.53 -1.93 4.40
C ASN A 91 11.25 -2.86 5.59
N PHE A 92 10.44 -2.43 6.56
CA PHE A 92 9.82 -3.39 7.47
C PHE A 92 8.82 -4.25 6.71
N LYS A 93 8.69 -5.50 7.12
CA LYS A 93 7.75 -6.47 6.53
C LYS A 93 6.86 -7.05 7.60
N VAL A 94 5.55 -6.95 7.39
CA VAL A 94 4.54 -7.63 8.19
C VAL A 94 3.94 -8.76 7.36
N LYS A 95 4.15 -10.01 7.76
CA LYS A 95 3.73 -11.20 7.00
C LYS A 95 2.76 -12.04 7.82
N PHE A 96 1.74 -12.59 7.17
CA PHE A 96 0.69 -13.41 7.78
C PHE A 96 0.72 -14.81 7.20
N SER A 97 0.89 -15.83 8.05
CA SER A 97 1.27 -17.16 7.59
C SER A 97 0.10 -18.01 7.07
N GLY A 98 -1.13 -17.72 7.52
CA GLY A 98 -2.31 -18.55 7.29
C GLY A 98 -2.34 -19.85 8.09
N LYS A 99 -1.58 -19.92 9.18
CA LYS A 99 -1.55 -21.07 10.11
C LYS A 99 -1.20 -20.60 11.52
N LEU A 100 -1.72 -21.28 12.54
CA LEU A 100 -1.40 -21.03 13.95
C LEU A 100 -1.60 -19.57 14.40
N GLN A 101 -2.50 -18.84 13.72
CA GLN A 101 -2.77 -17.42 13.95
C GLN A 101 -1.50 -16.56 13.82
N GLU A 102 -0.51 -17.07 13.06
CA GLU A 102 0.86 -16.54 13.08
C GLU A 102 1.03 -15.38 12.11
N TRP A 103 1.72 -14.35 12.59
CA TRP A 103 2.26 -13.26 11.79
C TRP A 103 3.62 -12.81 12.32
N THR A 104 4.36 -12.06 11.51
CA THR A 104 5.73 -11.64 11.84
C THR A 104 5.95 -10.17 11.48
N ILE A 105 6.76 -9.48 12.28
CA ILE A 105 7.38 -8.19 11.93
C ILE A 105 8.87 -8.44 11.68
N THR A 106 9.34 -8.19 10.48
CA THR A 106 10.77 -8.30 10.12
C THR A 106 11.32 -6.91 9.84
N ASN A 107 12.41 -6.55 10.51
CA ASN A 107 13.10 -5.29 10.28
C ASN A 107 13.96 -5.33 9.00
N PRO A 108 14.48 -4.18 8.53
CA PRO A 108 15.31 -4.12 7.31
C PRO A 108 16.58 -4.97 7.39
N GLU A 109 17.11 -5.19 8.59
CA GLU A 109 18.29 -6.02 8.86
C GLU A 109 17.98 -7.53 8.90
N GLY A 110 16.71 -7.92 8.83
CA GLY A 110 16.25 -9.32 8.82
C GLY A 110 15.95 -9.91 10.20
N LYS A 111 16.12 -9.14 11.29
CA LYS A 111 15.63 -9.56 12.62
C LYS A 111 14.11 -9.62 12.59
N THR A 112 13.58 -10.70 13.16
CA THR A 112 12.14 -11.00 13.09
C THR A 112 11.57 -11.19 14.48
N THR A 113 10.46 -10.53 14.74
CA THR A 113 9.55 -10.85 15.85
C THR A 113 8.40 -11.67 15.30
N ARG A 114 8.17 -12.83 15.90
CA ARG A 114 7.11 -13.76 15.52
C ARG A 114 6.00 -13.71 16.57
N ILE A 115 4.75 -13.64 16.13
CA ILE A 115 3.55 -13.59 16.97
C ILE A 115 2.62 -14.73 16.56
N TRP A 116 2.11 -15.56 17.48
CA TRP A 116 1.23 -16.70 17.15
C TRP A 116 0.37 -17.19 18.33
N GLY A 117 -0.67 -17.96 18.04
CA GLY A 117 -1.50 -18.62 19.06
C GLY A 117 -2.16 -17.65 20.05
N ASP A 118 -2.24 -18.06 21.34
CA ASP A 118 -2.63 -17.17 22.44
C ASP A 118 -1.49 -16.20 22.71
N PRO A 119 -1.56 -14.95 22.21
CA PRO A 119 -0.46 -14.37 21.46
C PRO A 119 0.89 -14.51 22.15
N HIS A 120 1.66 -15.49 21.71
CA HIS A 120 3.06 -15.66 22.06
C HIS A 120 3.90 -14.79 21.15
N VAL A 121 4.86 -14.11 21.73
CA VAL A 121 5.87 -13.32 21.02
C VAL A 121 7.22 -14.00 21.23
N GLU A 122 7.97 -14.16 20.13
CA GLU A 122 9.37 -14.58 20.14
C GLU A 122 10.18 -13.60 19.30
N GLU A 123 11.20 -13.06 19.93
CA GLU A 123 12.09 -12.07 19.37
C GLU A 123 13.32 -12.73 18.72
N SER A 124 14.05 -11.94 17.93
CA SER A 124 15.18 -12.48 17.16
C SER A 124 16.36 -12.93 18.02
N ASP A 125 16.46 -12.42 19.24
CA ASP A 125 17.45 -12.81 20.25
C ASP A 125 16.99 -13.98 21.14
N GLY A 126 15.75 -14.43 20.98
CA GLY A 126 15.16 -15.55 21.69
C GLY A 126 14.30 -15.17 22.90
N ASP A 127 14.16 -13.88 23.21
CA ASP A 127 13.26 -13.43 24.27
C ASP A 127 11.80 -13.75 23.94
N LYS A 128 11.02 -14.08 24.99
CA LYS A 128 9.65 -14.57 24.87
C LYS A 128 8.73 -13.92 25.89
N TRP A 129 7.56 -13.53 25.42
CA TRP A 129 6.51 -12.96 26.25
C TRP A 129 5.15 -13.17 25.57
N ASP A 130 4.08 -12.80 26.25
CA ASP A 130 2.71 -12.92 25.76
C ASP A 130 1.90 -11.64 25.96
N PHE A 131 0.86 -11.48 25.14
CA PHE A 131 -0.17 -10.47 25.34
C PHE A 131 -1.56 -11.08 25.11
N ARG A 132 -2.56 -10.60 25.85
CA ARG A 132 -3.95 -11.09 25.77
C ARG A 132 -4.95 -10.03 25.30
N GLU A 133 -4.58 -8.77 25.48
CA GLU A 133 -5.42 -7.62 25.16
C GLU A 133 -5.02 -7.02 23.82
N ASP A 134 -5.87 -6.15 23.28
CA ASP A 134 -5.50 -5.27 22.18
C ASP A 134 -4.15 -4.63 22.47
N SER A 135 -3.32 -4.53 21.43
CA SER A 135 -1.94 -4.13 21.57
C SER A 135 -1.45 -3.38 20.35
N THR A 136 -0.41 -2.58 20.53
CA THR A 136 0.20 -1.77 19.48
C THR A 136 1.70 -2.04 19.42
N PHE A 137 2.21 -2.25 18.23
CA PHE A 137 3.64 -2.38 17.94
C PHE A 137 4.10 -1.17 17.12
N ILE A 138 5.03 -0.38 17.66
CA ILE A 138 5.62 0.80 17.00
C ILE A 138 7.03 0.44 16.51
N PHE A 139 7.32 0.67 15.23
CA PHE A 139 8.61 0.33 14.63
C PHE A 139 8.96 1.25 13.46
N GLY A 140 10.15 1.87 13.52
CA GLY A 140 10.52 2.93 12.58
C GLY A 140 9.50 4.07 12.62
N ASP A 141 9.05 4.52 11.44
CA ASP A 141 7.96 5.51 11.31
C ASP A 141 6.56 4.85 11.21
N ASN A 142 6.44 3.58 11.60
CA ASN A 142 5.28 2.74 11.35
C ASN A 142 4.66 2.23 12.64
N LYS A 143 3.43 1.75 12.52
CA LYS A 143 2.67 1.18 13.63
C LYS A 143 1.82 0.02 13.14
N VAL A 144 1.66 -0.97 13.99
CA VAL A 144 0.61 -2.00 13.90
C VAL A 144 -0.28 -1.89 15.11
N THR A 145 -1.60 -1.82 14.91
CA THR A 145 -2.60 -2.01 15.96
C THR A 145 -3.23 -3.39 15.79
N VAL A 146 -3.21 -4.16 16.87
CA VAL A 146 -3.73 -5.52 17.00
C VAL A 146 -5.02 -5.46 17.78
N GLU A 147 -6.10 -5.96 17.18
CA GLU A 147 -7.36 -6.24 17.88
C GLU A 147 -7.43 -7.74 18.16
N THR A 148 -7.59 -8.14 19.43
CA THR A 148 -7.68 -9.56 19.82
C THR A 148 -9.12 -10.05 19.82
N SER A 149 -9.30 -11.35 19.65
CA SER A 149 -10.61 -11.99 19.78
C SER A 149 -11.08 -11.94 21.24
N ALA A 150 -12.39 -12.04 21.44
CA ALA A 150 -12.91 -12.40 22.74
C ALA A 150 -12.26 -13.73 23.21
N PRO A 151 -12.03 -13.90 24.53
CA PRO A 151 -11.50 -15.15 25.05
C PRO A 151 -12.38 -16.34 24.66
N THR A 152 -11.76 -17.43 24.24
CA THR A 152 -12.44 -18.71 24.04
C THR A 152 -12.88 -19.30 25.37
N TRP A 153 -13.63 -20.41 25.33
CA TRP A 153 -14.12 -21.10 26.53
C TRP A 153 -12.99 -21.56 27.48
N ASN A 154 -11.79 -21.81 26.95
CA ASN A 154 -10.59 -22.17 27.73
C ASN A 154 -9.70 -20.96 28.08
N GLY A 155 -10.16 -19.72 27.81
CA GLY A 155 -9.48 -18.49 28.19
C GLY A 155 -8.37 -18.04 27.24
N ASN A 156 -8.21 -18.66 26.07
CA ASN A 156 -7.25 -18.21 25.07
C ASN A 156 -7.82 -17.01 24.30
N THR A 157 -6.97 -16.07 23.98
CA THR A 157 -7.25 -14.99 23.03
C THR A 157 -6.48 -15.24 21.74
N PHE A 158 -6.83 -14.59 20.64
CA PHE A 158 -6.06 -14.70 19.40
C PHE A 158 -5.98 -13.34 18.73
N THR A 159 -4.96 -13.11 17.91
CA THR A 159 -4.98 -11.95 17.00
C THR A 159 -6.14 -12.13 16.03
N ALA A 160 -7.12 -11.22 16.04
CA ALA A 160 -8.25 -11.28 15.11
C ALA A 160 -8.03 -10.36 13.90
N LYS A 161 -7.53 -9.15 14.17
CA LYS A 161 -7.28 -8.14 13.16
C LYS A 161 -5.97 -7.43 13.41
N VAL A 162 -5.28 -7.10 12.32
CA VAL A 162 -4.08 -6.26 12.34
C VAL A 162 -4.27 -5.12 11.35
N SER A 163 -4.23 -3.87 11.85
CA SER A 163 -4.14 -2.68 11.02
C SER A 163 -2.70 -2.17 11.00
N ILE A 164 -2.13 -2.05 9.80
CA ILE A 164 -0.73 -1.64 9.58
C ILE A 164 -0.74 -0.23 9.00
N TYR A 165 -0.03 0.69 9.65
CA TYR A 165 0.03 2.10 9.30
C TYR A 165 1.44 2.52 8.92
N SER A 166 1.54 3.32 7.85
CA SER A 166 2.73 4.11 7.56
C SER A 166 2.28 5.47 7.03
N GLY A 167 2.74 6.55 7.67
CA GLY A 167 2.36 7.91 7.31
C GLY A 167 0.85 8.19 7.44
N GLY A 168 0.14 8.22 6.31
CA GLY A 168 -1.32 8.42 6.23
C GLY A 168 -2.08 7.22 5.66
N GLU A 169 -1.35 6.17 5.31
CA GLU A 169 -1.87 4.99 4.63
C GLU A 169 -2.10 3.86 5.61
N ARG A 170 -2.99 2.93 5.24
CA ARG A 170 -3.13 1.66 5.94
C ARG A 170 -3.48 0.50 5.03
N PHE A 171 -3.10 -0.68 5.51
CA PHE A 171 -3.74 -1.95 5.17
C PHE A 171 -4.34 -2.56 6.45
N THR A 172 -5.36 -3.38 6.28
CA THR A 172 -5.98 -4.13 7.37
C THR A 172 -6.03 -5.59 6.96
N ILE A 173 -5.62 -6.48 7.87
CA ILE A 173 -5.73 -7.93 7.74
C ILE A 173 -6.75 -8.42 8.75
N THR A 174 -7.75 -9.16 8.30
CA THR A 174 -8.80 -9.76 9.15
C THR A 174 -8.73 -11.28 9.14
N ASN A 175 -9.54 -11.93 9.98
CA ASN A 175 -9.72 -13.39 10.02
C ASN A 175 -8.42 -14.15 10.33
N ILE A 176 -7.52 -13.52 11.09
CA ILE A 176 -6.23 -14.11 11.49
C ILE A 176 -6.48 -15.24 12.49
N GLU A 177 -7.43 -15.06 13.41
CA GLU A 177 -7.84 -16.02 14.42
C GLU A 177 -8.37 -17.32 13.80
N SER A 178 -8.92 -17.22 12.59
CA SER A 178 -9.49 -18.32 11.82
C SER A 178 -8.48 -18.99 10.87
N ASP A 179 -7.18 -18.64 10.96
CA ASP A 179 -6.13 -19.11 10.04
C ASP A 179 -6.39 -18.80 8.56
N ASN A 180 -7.20 -17.77 8.28
CA ASN A 180 -7.58 -17.38 6.93
C ASN A 180 -7.36 -15.87 6.71
N PRO A 181 -6.13 -15.36 6.89
CA PRO A 181 -5.84 -13.94 6.86
C PRO A 181 -6.29 -13.32 5.54
N THR A 182 -7.16 -12.33 5.62
CA THR A 182 -7.74 -11.64 4.47
C THR A 182 -7.20 -10.22 4.41
N LEU A 183 -6.48 -9.90 3.34
CA LEU A 183 -6.01 -8.55 3.06
C LEU A 183 -7.17 -7.68 2.54
N GLU A 184 -7.54 -6.66 3.31
CA GLU A 184 -8.46 -5.62 2.84
C GLU A 184 -7.79 -4.65 1.85
N SER A 185 -8.61 -3.89 1.12
CA SER A 185 -8.11 -2.85 0.22
C SER A 185 -7.35 -1.76 0.97
N TRP A 186 -6.29 -1.25 0.33
CA TRP A 186 -5.53 -0.07 0.77
C TRP A 186 -6.45 1.13 1.00
N LYS A 187 -6.16 1.92 2.04
CA LYS A 187 -6.90 3.15 2.34
C LYS A 187 -5.95 4.28 2.77
N LEU A 188 -6.27 5.51 2.37
CA LEU A 188 -5.59 6.75 2.76
C LEU A 188 -6.35 7.48 3.88
N ASP A 189 -6.66 6.75 4.94
CA ASP A 189 -7.36 7.23 6.14
C ASP A 189 -6.64 6.78 7.42
N GLY A 190 -5.38 6.34 7.32
CA GLY A 190 -4.65 5.64 8.38
C GLY A 190 -4.67 6.39 9.70
N ARG A 191 -4.34 7.68 9.72
CA ARG A 191 -4.35 8.52 10.94
C ARG A 191 -5.73 8.65 11.58
N LYS A 192 -6.78 8.76 10.76
CA LYS A 192 -8.15 8.87 11.26
C LYS A 192 -8.61 7.54 11.85
N HIS A 193 -8.27 6.44 11.19
CA HIS A 193 -8.60 5.10 11.65
C HIS A 193 -7.85 4.75 12.93
N ASP A 194 -6.55 5.05 13.00
CA ASP A 194 -5.72 4.87 14.19
C ASP A 194 -6.31 5.61 15.40
N ALA A 195 -6.67 6.89 15.24
CA ALA A 195 -7.28 7.68 16.29
C ALA A 195 -8.67 7.19 16.77
N MET A 196 -9.31 6.25 16.04
CA MET A 196 -10.57 5.64 16.44
C MET A 196 -10.39 4.34 17.22
N LEU A 197 -9.18 3.78 17.25
CA LEU A 197 -8.85 2.57 17.98
C LEU A 197 -8.14 2.91 19.29
N ALA A 198 -8.34 2.09 20.30
CA ALA A 198 -7.49 2.13 21.48
C ALA A 198 -6.16 1.46 21.14
N ASP A 199 -5.06 2.03 21.65
CA ASP A 199 -3.73 1.46 21.41
C ASP A 199 -3.47 0.18 22.21
N GLY A 200 -4.23 -0.02 23.29
CA GLY A 200 -4.05 -1.14 24.20
C GLY A 200 -2.67 -1.11 24.86
N ASN A 201 -2.04 -2.28 25.00
CA ASN A 201 -0.64 -2.33 25.44
C ASN A 201 0.29 -1.88 24.32
N VAL A 202 1.22 -0.97 24.60
CA VAL A 202 2.11 -0.42 23.58
C VAL A 202 3.52 -0.99 23.73
N TYR A 203 4.03 -1.51 22.63
CA TYR A 203 5.38 -2.06 22.49
C TYR A 203 6.11 -1.25 21.43
N SER A 204 7.24 -0.66 21.79
CA SER A 204 8.09 0.10 20.86
C SER A 204 9.37 -0.68 20.57
N LEU A 205 9.67 -0.89 19.30
CA LEU A 205 10.92 -1.52 18.90
C LEU A 205 12.09 -0.61 19.30
N MET A 206 13.06 -1.17 20.00
CA MET A 206 14.29 -0.47 20.37
C MET A 206 15.06 -0.03 19.11
N ALA A 207 15.79 1.08 19.21
CA ALA A 207 16.44 1.70 18.05
C ALA A 207 17.49 0.80 17.37
N ASP A 208 18.08 -0.15 18.10
CA ASP A 208 19.03 -1.15 17.57
C ASP A 208 18.34 -2.45 17.08
N GLY A 209 17.00 -2.48 17.16
CA GLY A 209 16.17 -3.64 16.87
C GLY A 209 16.52 -4.84 17.73
N SER A 210 17.08 -4.65 18.93
CA SER A 210 17.39 -5.77 19.84
C SER A 210 16.12 -6.40 20.38
N GLY A 211 15.14 -5.57 20.76
CA GLY A 211 13.84 -6.05 21.20
C GLY A 211 12.79 -4.97 21.37
N TRP A 212 11.78 -5.23 22.21
CA TRP A 212 10.63 -4.33 22.41
C TRP A 212 10.54 -3.78 23.84
N ASP A 213 10.42 -2.46 23.95
CA ASP A 213 10.09 -1.77 25.20
C ASP A 213 8.57 -1.69 25.38
N ARG A 214 8.07 -2.09 26.56
CA ARG A 214 6.67 -1.84 26.94
C ARG A 214 6.55 -0.42 27.51
N LEU A 215 5.62 0.36 26.96
CA LEU A 215 5.33 1.74 27.38
C LEU A 215 4.19 1.82 28.40
#